data_AF-A0A5S4T3V5-F1
#
_entry.id   AF-A0A5S4T3V5-F1
#
_cell.length_a   1.000
_cell.length_b   1.000
_cell.length_c   1.000
_cell.angle_alpha   90.00
_cell.angle_beta   90.00
_cell.angle_gamma   90.00
#
_symmetry.space_group_name_H-M   'P 1'
#
loop_
_entity.id
_entity.type
_entity.pdbx_description
1 polymer ?
#
loop_
_entity_poly.entity_id
_entity_poly.type
_entity_poly.pdbx_seq_one_letter_code
_entity_poly.pdbx_strand_id
1 'polypeptide(L)'
;KAGMTIEKVNVGLPANLLQIEPTQGMIPVPSESKEIKDEDVDSVVKSALTKSITPEREVISLVPEEFIVDGFQGIRDPRGMMGIRLEMRGLIYTGPSTILHNLRKTVERAGIKVENIIISPLAMAKTVLNEGEREFGATVIDMG
;
A
#
# COMPACT_ATOMS: atom_id res chain seq x y z
N LYS A 1 -35.31 4.48 9.22
CA LYS A 1 -33.96 5.09 9.38
C LYS A 1 -33.23 4.29 10.46
N ALA A 2 -32.01 3.82 10.22
CA ALA A 2 -31.29 2.90 11.11
C ALA A 2 -30.74 3.53 12.43
N GLY A 3 -31.07 4.78 12.75
CA GLY A 3 -30.66 5.43 14.01
C GLY A 3 -29.15 5.70 14.15
N MET A 4 -28.35 5.45 13.10
CA MET A 4 -26.89 5.60 13.12
C MET A 4 -26.44 6.81 12.30
N THR A 5 -25.48 7.56 12.84
CA THR A 5 -24.76 8.62 12.12
C THR A 5 -23.51 8.02 11.50
N ILE A 6 -23.33 8.19 10.18
CA ILE A 6 -22.15 7.74 9.47
C ILE A 6 -21.20 8.93 9.32
N GLU A 7 -20.07 8.89 10.02
CA GLU A 7 -19.08 9.98 9.99
C GLU A 7 -17.95 9.73 8.96
N LYS A 8 -17.61 8.46 8.76
CA LYS A 8 -16.44 8.02 7.98
C LYS A 8 -16.78 6.82 7.10
N VAL A 9 -16.21 6.78 5.90
CA VAL A 9 -16.36 5.65 4.96
C VAL A 9 -15.04 5.30 4.27
N ASN A 10 -14.88 4.04 3.92
CA ASN A 10 -13.88 3.59 2.95
C ASN A 10 -14.50 3.62 1.55
N VAL A 11 -13.78 4.09 0.55
CA VAL A 11 -14.30 4.25 -0.81
C VAL A 11 -13.51 3.36 -1.77
N GLY A 12 -14.22 2.56 -2.57
CA GLY A 12 -13.62 1.75 -3.62
C GLY A 12 -13.24 2.59 -4.84
N LEU A 13 -12.05 2.36 -5.39
CA LEU A 13 -11.56 2.93 -6.63
C LEU A 13 -11.39 1.81 -7.68
N PRO A 14 -12.02 1.92 -8.86
CA PRO A 14 -11.78 1.00 -9.96
C PRO A 14 -10.36 1.15 -10.52
N ALA A 15 -9.84 0.10 -11.17
CA ALA A 15 -8.45 0.07 -11.63
C ALA A 15 -8.21 0.71 -13.02
N ASN A 16 -9.21 1.32 -13.64
CA ASN A 16 -9.14 1.80 -15.02
C ASN A 16 -8.01 2.82 -15.30
N LEU A 17 -7.61 3.61 -14.31
CA LEU A 17 -6.54 4.62 -14.43
C LEU A 17 -5.37 4.36 -13.48
N LEU A 18 -5.29 3.16 -12.89
CA LEU A 18 -4.19 2.78 -12.03
C LEU A 18 -2.93 2.50 -12.86
N GLN A 19 -1.79 2.87 -12.29
CA GLN A 19 -0.48 2.46 -12.76
C GLN A 19 0.21 1.73 -11.62
N ILE A 20 1.01 0.73 -12.00
CA ILE A 20 1.81 -0.08 -11.09
C ILE A 20 3.26 0.24 -11.41
N GLU A 21 4.02 0.68 -10.43
CA GLU A 21 5.43 1.04 -10.59
C GLU A 21 6.25 0.31 -9.51
N PRO A 22 7.42 -0.23 -9.85
CA PRO A 22 8.33 -0.78 -8.85
C PRO A 22 8.91 0.35 -8.01
N THR A 23 9.00 0.12 -6.70
CA THR A 23 9.68 1.02 -5.78
C THR A 23 10.69 0.27 -4.91
N GLN A 24 11.65 1.03 -4.39
CA GLN A 24 12.56 0.55 -3.37
C GLN A 24 12.91 1.68 -2.40
N GLY A 25 13.07 1.34 -1.14
CA GLY A 25 13.52 2.23 -0.07
C GLY A 25 14.68 1.61 0.69
N MET A 26 15.50 2.45 1.32
CA MET A 26 16.62 2.01 2.15
C MET A 26 16.80 2.98 3.31
N ILE A 27 17.06 2.43 4.50
CA ILE A 27 17.42 3.18 5.69
C ILE A 27 18.57 2.49 6.46
N PRO A 28 19.40 3.24 7.19
CA PRO A 28 20.25 2.67 8.23
C PRO A 28 19.39 2.32 9.47
N VAL A 29 19.71 1.21 10.14
CA VAL A 29 19.10 0.81 11.41
C VAL A 29 19.90 1.42 12.57
N PRO A 30 19.27 2.09 13.55
CA PRO A 30 19.95 2.79 14.64
C PRO A 30 20.87 1.89 15.49
N SER A 31 22.00 2.45 15.93
CA SER A 31 23.17 1.74 16.43
C SER A 31 23.04 1.04 17.80
N GLU A 32 22.04 1.34 18.63
CA GLU A 32 22.03 0.88 20.03
C GLU A 32 21.59 -0.57 20.20
N SER A 33 20.55 -1.01 19.48
CA SER A 33 20.09 -2.41 19.52
C SER A 33 20.37 -3.16 18.24
N LYS A 34 20.52 -2.45 17.09
CA LYS A 34 20.60 -3.04 15.74
C LYS A 34 19.46 -4.03 15.44
N GLU A 35 18.41 -4.04 16.25
CA GLU A 35 17.23 -4.87 16.08
C GLU A 35 16.21 -4.04 15.32
N ILE A 36 15.66 -4.61 14.25
CA ILE A 36 14.67 -3.95 13.41
C ILE A 36 13.33 -3.93 14.14
N LYS A 37 12.82 -2.71 14.36
CA LYS A 37 11.54 -2.44 15.01
C LYS A 37 10.48 -2.01 14.00
N ASP A 38 9.22 -1.92 14.45
CA ASP A 38 8.12 -1.42 13.62
C ASP A 38 8.42 0.00 13.07
N GLU A 39 9.10 0.85 13.86
CA GLU A 39 9.50 2.21 13.45
C GLU A 39 10.49 2.21 12.27
N ASP A 40 11.39 1.22 12.20
CA ASP A 40 12.33 1.05 11.10
C ASP A 40 11.58 0.57 9.84
N VAL A 41 10.62 -0.34 10.00
CA VAL A 41 9.76 -0.80 8.90
C VAL A 41 8.94 0.37 8.33
N ASP A 42 8.34 1.19 9.19
CA ASP A 42 7.62 2.39 8.76
C ASP A 42 8.53 3.39 8.04
N SER A 43 9.77 3.53 8.53
CA SER A 43 10.75 4.45 7.95
C SER A 43 11.27 3.99 6.59
N VAL A 44 11.50 2.68 6.39
CA VAL A 44 11.89 2.15 5.07
C VAL A 44 10.73 2.24 4.08
N VAL A 45 9.49 2.04 4.53
CA VAL A 45 8.29 2.25 3.71
C VAL A 45 8.18 3.71 3.27
N LYS A 46 8.37 4.68 4.18
CA LYS A 46 8.39 6.10 3.82
C LYS A 46 9.52 6.43 2.85
N SER A 47 10.70 5.85 3.03
CA SER A 47 11.84 6.00 2.10
C SER A 47 11.51 5.45 0.70
N ALA A 48 10.76 4.36 0.60
CA ALA A 48 10.30 3.84 -0.69
C ALA A 48 9.28 4.76 -1.37
N LEU A 49 8.51 5.54 -0.60
CA LEU A 49 7.50 6.47 -1.13
C LEU A 49 8.07 7.82 -1.58
N THR A 50 9.30 8.19 -1.16
CA THR A 50 9.92 9.47 -1.57
C THR A 50 10.56 9.41 -2.95
N LYS A 51 10.70 8.21 -3.54
CA LYS A 51 11.17 8.03 -4.91
C LYS A 51 10.19 8.67 -5.89
N SER A 52 10.71 9.32 -6.94
CA SER A 52 9.98 10.18 -7.86
C SER A 52 8.67 9.57 -8.38
N ILE A 53 7.56 9.90 -7.71
CA ILE A 53 6.22 9.63 -8.21
C ILE A 53 6.05 10.45 -9.49
N THR A 54 5.51 9.83 -10.54
CA THR A 54 5.18 10.53 -11.78
C THR A 54 4.35 11.78 -11.46
N PRO A 55 4.70 12.97 -12.01
CA PRO A 55 3.94 14.20 -11.76
C PRO A 55 2.43 14.02 -11.99
N GLU A 56 1.62 14.73 -11.20
CA GLU A 56 0.15 14.68 -11.26
C GLU A 56 -0.49 13.33 -10.87
N ARG A 57 0.30 12.45 -10.24
CA ARG A 57 -0.18 11.20 -9.65
C ARG A 57 0.05 11.16 -8.15
N GLU A 58 -0.82 10.43 -7.47
CA GLU A 58 -0.77 10.17 -6.04
C GLU A 58 -0.66 8.67 -5.80
N VAL A 59 0.11 8.28 -4.79
CA VAL A 59 0.17 6.89 -4.32
C VAL A 59 -1.13 6.56 -3.58
N ILE A 60 -1.77 5.46 -3.99
CA ILE A 60 -3.00 4.96 -3.38
C ILE A 60 -2.69 3.79 -2.45
N SER A 61 -1.78 2.91 -2.86
CA SER A 61 -1.40 1.73 -2.07
C SER A 61 0.05 1.32 -2.38
N LEU A 62 0.68 0.67 -1.40
CA LEU A 62 2.01 0.06 -1.52
C LEU A 62 1.89 -1.40 -1.08
N VAL A 63 2.47 -2.30 -1.86
CA VAL A 63 2.57 -3.72 -1.54
C VAL A 63 4.05 -4.09 -1.47
N PRO A 64 4.60 -4.33 -0.27
CA PRO A 64 5.96 -4.84 -0.14
C PRO A 64 6.04 -6.24 -0.74
N GLU A 65 7.06 -6.50 -1.55
CA GLU A 65 7.35 -7.82 -2.11
C GLU A 65 8.42 -8.54 -1.27
N GLU A 66 9.47 -7.81 -0.89
CA GLU A 66 10.52 -8.33 -0.03
C GLU A 66 11.18 -7.22 0.80
N PHE A 67 11.71 -7.64 1.94
CA PHE A 67 12.68 -6.90 2.72
C PHE A 67 14.08 -7.49 2.54
N ILE A 68 15.09 -6.63 2.67
CA ILE A 68 16.49 -7.00 2.55
C ILE A 68 17.20 -6.46 3.78
N VAL A 69 17.83 -7.34 4.57
CA VAL A 69 18.57 -6.97 5.78
C VAL A 69 20.04 -7.29 5.55
N ASP A 70 20.91 -6.30 5.58
CA ASP A 70 22.36 -6.45 5.35
C ASP A 70 22.73 -7.26 4.08
N GLY A 71 21.90 -7.19 3.04
CA GLY A 71 22.06 -7.90 1.77
C GLY A 71 21.39 -9.28 1.69
N PHE A 72 20.84 -9.80 2.79
CA PHE A 72 20.03 -11.01 2.78
C PHE A 72 18.62 -10.70 2.23
N GLN A 73 18.26 -11.33 1.11
CA GLN A 73 17.01 -11.10 0.36
C GLN A 73 15.91 -12.11 0.72
N GLY A 74 14.69 -11.88 0.24
CA GLY A 74 13.55 -12.80 0.41
C GLY A 74 12.91 -12.79 1.80
N ILE A 75 13.17 -11.75 2.61
CA ILE A 75 12.59 -11.63 3.96
C ILE A 75 11.17 -11.07 3.84
N ARG A 76 10.17 -11.82 4.33
CA ARG A 76 8.76 -11.37 4.35
C ARG A 76 8.49 -10.36 5.46
N ASP A 77 9.06 -10.60 6.64
CA ASP A 77 8.91 -9.74 7.82
C ASP A 77 10.28 -9.60 8.51
N PRO A 78 10.88 -8.39 8.52
CA PRO A 78 12.22 -8.17 9.07
C PRO A 78 12.20 -7.86 10.58
N ARG A 79 11.03 -7.77 11.21
CA ARG A 79 10.91 -7.37 12.63
C ARG A 79 11.58 -8.39 13.55
N GLY A 80 12.39 -7.89 14.48
CA GLY A 80 13.21 -8.71 15.37
C GLY A 80 14.48 -9.28 14.73
N MET A 81 14.74 -9.00 13.44
CA MET A 81 16.03 -9.33 12.82
C MET A 81 17.09 -8.30 13.23
N MET A 82 18.32 -8.78 13.35
CA MET A 82 19.48 -7.94 13.61
C MET A 82 20.09 -7.47 12.29
N GLY A 83 20.33 -6.17 12.15
CA GLY A 83 21.01 -5.61 10.99
C GLY A 83 21.39 -4.14 11.15
N ILE A 84 22.26 -3.66 10.26
CA ILE A 84 22.64 -2.24 10.19
C ILE A 84 21.96 -1.51 9.03
N ARG A 85 21.44 -2.25 8.06
CA ARG A 85 20.76 -1.71 6.88
C ARG A 85 19.50 -2.49 6.57
N LEU A 86 18.41 -1.76 6.43
CA LEU A 86 17.11 -2.28 6.01
C LEU A 86 16.74 -1.69 4.66
N GLU A 87 16.45 -2.55 3.70
CA GLU A 87 15.89 -2.19 2.39
C GLU A 87 14.53 -2.86 2.21
N MET A 88 13.70 -2.25 1.38
CA MET A 88 12.43 -2.82 0.96
C MET A 88 12.28 -2.64 -0.54
N ARG A 89 11.78 -3.68 -1.21
CA ARG A 89 11.31 -3.63 -2.59
C ARG A 89 9.83 -3.96 -2.62
N GLY A 90 9.12 -3.31 -3.53
CA GLY A 90 7.72 -3.60 -3.72
C GLY A 90 7.11 -2.83 -4.88
N LEU A 91 5.79 -2.86 -4.93
CA LEU A 91 5.00 -2.19 -5.96
C LEU A 91 4.19 -1.06 -5.33
N ILE A 92 4.20 0.09 -5.98
CA ILE A 92 3.26 1.18 -5.69
C ILE A 92 2.17 1.21 -6.74
N TYR A 93 0.95 1.45 -6.26
CA TYR A 93 -0.21 1.69 -7.10
C TYR A 93 -0.51 3.18 -7.06
N THR A 94 -0.42 3.83 -8.20
CA THR A 94 -0.66 5.27 -8.33
C THR A 94 -1.91 5.55 -9.16
N GLY A 95 -2.55 6.69 -8.91
CA GLY A 95 -3.70 7.16 -9.69
C GLY A 95 -3.60 8.67 -9.96
N PRO A 96 -4.35 9.21 -10.93
CA PRO A 96 -4.35 10.65 -11.21
C PRO A 96 -4.85 11.43 -9.99
N SER A 97 -4.09 12.45 -9.57
CA SER A 97 -4.43 13.31 -8.41
C SER A 97 -5.81 13.95 -8.56
N THR A 98 -6.16 14.36 -9.78
CA THR A 98 -7.47 14.96 -10.09
C THR A 98 -8.64 14.02 -9.80
N ILE A 99 -8.50 12.73 -10.13
CA ILE A 99 -9.53 11.71 -9.89
C ILE A 99 -9.70 11.47 -8.39
N LEU A 100 -8.59 11.29 -7.65
CA LEU A 100 -8.65 11.07 -6.20
C LEU A 100 -9.20 12.30 -5.46
N HIS A 101 -8.82 13.50 -5.89
CA HIS A 101 -9.34 14.76 -5.34
C HIS A 101 -10.86 14.86 -5.53
N ASN A 102 -11.35 14.62 -6.76
CA ASN A 102 -12.78 14.70 -7.07
C ASN A 102 -13.59 13.66 -6.30
N LEU A 103 -13.05 12.44 -6.13
CA LEU A 103 -13.67 11.39 -5.33
C LEU A 103 -13.82 11.83 -3.87
N ARG A 104 -12.74 12.31 -3.25
CA ARG A 104 -12.77 12.84 -1.87
C ARG A 104 -13.80 13.96 -1.73
N LYS A 105 -13.77 14.94 -2.63
CA LYS A 105 -14.70 16.08 -2.61
C LYS A 105 -16.16 15.66 -2.75
N THR A 106 -16.45 14.66 -3.58
CA THR A 106 -17.82 14.18 -3.78
C THR A 106 -18.38 13.56 -2.50
N VAL A 107 -17.58 12.77 -1.78
CA VAL A 107 -17.98 12.17 -0.50
C VAL A 107 -18.07 13.22 0.61
N GLU A 108 -17.12 14.16 0.68
CA GLU A 108 -17.16 15.28 1.63
C GLU A 108 -18.42 16.14 1.47
N ARG A 109 -18.88 16.36 0.23
CA ARG A 109 -20.12 17.09 -0.06
C ARG A 109 -21.37 16.39 0.44
N ALA A 110 -21.32 15.08 0.65
CA ALA A 110 -22.39 14.31 1.29
C ALA A 110 -22.36 14.41 2.83
N GLY A 111 -21.42 15.16 3.41
CA GLY A 111 -21.25 15.33 4.85
C GLY A 111 -20.48 14.20 5.54
N ILE A 112 -19.77 13.37 4.76
CA ILE A 112 -19.07 12.17 5.23
C ILE A 112 -17.57 12.34 4.94
N LYS A 113 -16.71 11.86 5.84
CA LYS A 113 -15.25 11.85 5.62
C LYS A 113 -14.79 10.56 4.94
N VAL A 114 -13.85 10.68 4.01
CA VAL A 114 -13.16 9.51 3.44
C VAL A 114 -12.03 9.10 4.40
N GLU A 115 -12.12 7.90 4.96
CA GLU A 115 -11.06 7.32 5.80
C GLU A 115 -9.96 6.72 4.93
N ASN A 116 -10.33 5.82 4.01
CA ASN A 116 -9.40 5.17 3.09
C ASN A 116 -9.97 5.11 1.67
N ILE A 117 -9.07 5.16 0.68
CA ILE A 117 -9.38 4.80 -0.71
C ILE A 117 -8.79 3.42 -0.95
N ILE A 118 -9.63 2.48 -1.38
CA ILE A 118 -9.27 1.08 -1.56
C ILE A 118 -9.32 0.77 -3.05
N ILE A 119 -8.29 0.14 -3.59
CA ILE A 119 -8.32 -0.38 -4.96
C ILE A 119 -9.25 -1.59 -4.99
N SER A 120 -10.43 -1.43 -5.59
CA SER A 120 -11.49 -2.44 -5.60
C SER A 120 -11.01 -3.83 -6.07
N PRO A 121 -10.28 -3.96 -7.21
CA PRO A 121 -9.83 -5.29 -7.64
C PRO A 121 -8.81 -5.95 -6.71
N LEU A 122 -7.96 -5.18 -6.02
CA LEU A 122 -7.06 -5.75 -5.01
C LEU A 122 -7.84 -6.28 -3.80
N ALA A 123 -8.87 -5.56 -3.37
CA ALA A 123 -9.75 -6.00 -2.28
C ALA A 123 -10.58 -7.23 -2.68
N MET A 124 -11.11 -7.26 -3.91
CA MET A 124 -11.84 -8.41 -4.43
C MET A 124 -10.95 -9.65 -4.52
N ALA A 125 -9.75 -9.54 -5.10
CA ALA A 125 -8.81 -10.64 -5.19
C ALA A 125 -8.47 -11.24 -3.82
N LYS A 126 -8.30 -10.39 -2.79
CA LYS A 126 -8.08 -10.84 -1.40
C LYS A 126 -9.30 -11.52 -0.76
N THR A 127 -10.50 -11.20 -1.23
CA THR A 127 -11.75 -11.71 -0.65
C THR A 127 -12.17 -13.02 -1.31
N VAL A 128 -11.98 -13.14 -2.63
CA VAL A 128 -12.45 -14.30 -3.41
C VAL A 128 -11.43 -15.42 -3.51
N LEU A 129 -10.13 -15.11 -3.44
CA LEU A 129 -9.06 -16.11 -3.53
C LEU A 129 -8.54 -16.48 -2.14
N ASN A 130 -8.34 -17.78 -1.92
CA ASN A 130 -7.55 -18.26 -0.78
C ASN A 130 -6.04 -18.12 -1.03
N GLU A 131 -5.22 -18.38 -0.01
CA GLU A 131 -3.76 -18.23 -0.09
C GLU A 131 -3.14 -19.17 -1.14
N GLY A 132 -3.59 -20.43 -1.20
CA GLY A 132 -3.08 -21.41 -2.17
C GLY A 132 -3.39 -21.04 -3.62
N GLU A 133 -4.61 -20.54 -3.89
CA GLU A 133 -5.00 -20.03 -5.22
C GLU A 133 -4.14 -18.84 -5.65
N ARG A 134 -3.83 -17.94 -4.71
CA ARG A 134 -2.97 -16.79 -4.96
C ARG A 134 -1.53 -17.20 -5.25
N GLU A 135 -0.99 -18.16 -4.50
CA GLU A 135 0.39 -18.63 -4.67
C GLU A 135 0.57 -19.47 -5.96
N PHE A 136 -0.40 -20.31 -6.31
CA PHE A 136 -0.37 -21.09 -7.54
C PHE A 136 -0.57 -20.22 -8.79
N GLY A 137 -1.25 -19.09 -8.63
CA GLY A 137 -1.62 -18.18 -9.69
C GLY A 137 -3.07 -18.37 -10.10
N ALA A 138 -3.86 -17.29 -9.98
CA ALA A 138 -5.27 -17.26 -10.33
C ALA A 138 -5.61 -15.96 -11.07
N THR A 139 -6.69 -16.00 -11.84
CA THR A 139 -7.25 -14.82 -12.52
C THR A 139 -8.66 -14.57 -11.99
N VAL A 140 -8.92 -13.36 -11.54
CA VAL A 140 -10.26 -12.90 -11.13
C VAL A 140 -10.82 -12.02 -12.22
N ILE A 141 -12.02 -12.34 -12.71
CA ILE A 141 -12.74 -11.55 -13.69
C ILE A 141 -14.01 -11.02 -13.02
N ASP A 142 -14.07 -9.70 -12.84
CA ASP A 142 -15.25 -9.00 -12.37
C ASP A 142 -16.08 -8.53 -13.59
N MET A 143 -17.37 -8.84 -13.61
CA MET A 143 -18.30 -8.53 -14.71
C MET A 143 -19.28 -7.39 -14.36
N GLY A 144 -18.82 -6.43 -13.56
CA GLY A 144 -19.49 -5.13 -13.34
C GLY A 144 -20.13 -4.97 -11.97
#